data_AF-A0A7D5KL88-F1
#
_entry.id   AF-A0A7D5KL88-F1
#
_cell.length_a   1.000
_cell.length_b   1.000
_cell.length_c   1.000
_cell.angle_alpha   90.00
_cell.angle_beta   90.00
_cell.angle_gamma   90.00
#
_symmetry.space_group_name_H-M   'P 1'
#
loop_
_entity.id
_entity.type
_entity.pdbx_description
1 polymer ?
#
loop_
_entity_poly.entity_id
_entity_poly.type
_entity_poly.pdbx_seq_one_letter_code
_entity_poly.pdbx_strand_id
1 'polypeptide(L)'
;MDLKQYSNKLVGTDDERAVSPVIGVILMVAITVILAAVIAAFVMDMGSNQSAPAQAGFDINESSNQVTVTSMGENTQEVTCEGGGSGSATSVGGTFTCPTGSGNSIVGINEEGEKTVLQSDV
;
A
#
# COMPACT_ATOMS: atom_id res chain seq x y z
N MET A 1 -15.55 -60.04 -38.64
CA MET A 1 -15.29 -58.58 -38.61
C MET A 1 -14.12 -58.37 -37.66
N ASP A 2 -12.97 -57.94 -38.17
CA ASP A 2 -11.73 -57.91 -37.41
C ASP A 2 -11.61 -56.61 -36.61
N LEU A 3 -11.79 -56.70 -35.29
CA LEU A 3 -11.81 -55.55 -34.37
C LEU A 3 -10.41 -54.98 -34.07
N LYS A 4 -9.32 -55.62 -34.54
CA LYS A 4 -7.95 -55.19 -34.26
C LYS A 4 -7.61 -53.84 -34.88
N GLN A 5 -8.32 -53.44 -35.94
CA GLN A 5 -8.03 -52.21 -36.68
C GLN A 5 -8.50 -50.93 -35.96
N TYR A 6 -9.40 -51.06 -34.98
CA TYR A 6 -9.92 -49.93 -34.20
C TYR A 6 -9.23 -49.75 -32.85
N SER A 7 -8.48 -50.75 -32.36
CA SER A 7 -7.80 -50.69 -31.06
C SER A 7 -6.73 -49.59 -31.00
N ASN A 8 -5.97 -49.40 -32.07
CA ASN A 8 -4.91 -48.38 -32.12
C ASN A 8 -5.46 -46.94 -32.14
N LYS A 9 -6.72 -46.74 -32.54
CA LYS A 9 -7.37 -45.42 -32.57
C LYS A 9 -7.92 -45.01 -31.21
N LEU A 10 -8.08 -45.94 -30.27
CA LEU A 10 -8.59 -45.70 -28.92
C LEU A 10 -7.47 -45.49 -27.88
N VAL A 11 -6.26 -45.98 -28.17
CA VAL A 11 -5.16 -46.03 -27.18
C VAL A 11 -4.01 -45.06 -27.48
N GLY A 12 -4.05 -44.34 -28.60
CA GLY A 12 -3.01 -43.38 -29.02
C GLY A 12 -1.66 -44.03 -29.33
N THR A 13 -0.86 -43.40 -30.20
CA THR A 13 0.51 -43.86 -30.50
C THR A 13 1.43 -43.62 -29.29
N ASP A 14 2.57 -44.30 -29.21
CA ASP A 14 3.50 -44.17 -28.08
C ASP A 14 4.00 -42.72 -27.87
N ASP A 15 3.98 -41.89 -28.91
CA ASP A 15 4.30 -40.46 -28.83
C ASP A 15 3.23 -39.62 -28.09
N GLU A 16 1.95 -40.03 -28.16
CA GLU A 16 0.85 -39.39 -27.42
C GLU A 16 0.83 -39.79 -25.92
N ARG A 17 1.65 -40.78 -25.53
CA ARG A 17 1.89 -41.19 -24.13
C ARG A 17 3.00 -40.40 -23.44
N ALA A 18 3.53 -39.33 -24.03
CA ALA A 18 4.64 -38.54 -23.47
C ALA A 18 4.37 -37.99 -22.05
N VAL A 19 3.11 -37.91 -21.64
CA VAL A 19 2.70 -37.67 -20.25
C VAL A 19 1.54 -38.58 -19.89
N SER A 20 1.64 -39.29 -18.77
CA SER A 20 0.47 -40.00 -18.25
C SER A 20 -0.59 -38.99 -17.82
N PRO A 21 -1.90 -39.29 -17.95
CA PRO A 21 -2.97 -38.35 -17.58
C PRO A 21 -2.83 -37.82 -16.15
N VAL A 22 -2.32 -38.65 -15.24
CA VAL A 22 -2.09 -38.29 -13.84
C VAL A 22 -0.89 -37.35 -13.68
N ILE A 23 0.22 -37.62 -14.38
CA ILE A 23 1.42 -36.78 -14.30
C ILE A 23 1.15 -35.41 -14.93
N GLY A 24 0.39 -35.35 -16.02
CA GLY A 24 -0.01 -34.09 -16.65
C GLY A 24 -0.80 -33.18 -15.71
N VAL A 25 -1.75 -33.75 -14.96
CA VAL A 25 -2.55 -33.00 -13.97
C VAL A 25 -1.66 -32.51 -12.82
N ILE A 26 -0.77 -33.36 -12.30
CA ILE A 26 0.11 -32.95 -11.20
C ILE A 26 1.03 -31.81 -11.63
N LEU A 27 1.63 -31.88 -12.82
CA LEU A 27 2.53 -30.84 -13.33
C LEU A 27 1.79 -29.52 -13.59
N MET A 28 0.58 -29.58 -14.14
CA MET A 28 -0.23 -28.39 -14.39
C MET A 28 -0.64 -27.70 -13.08
N VAL A 29 -1.07 -28.48 -12.09
CA VAL A 29 -1.46 -27.94 -10.78
C VAL A 29 -0.24 -27.39 -10.03
N ALA A 30 0.91 -28.08 -10.07
CA ALA A 30 2.10 -27.63 -9.37
C ALA A 30 2.58 -26.24 -9.83
N ILE A 31 2.67 -26.02 -11.15
CA ILE A 31 3.16 -24.74 -11.69
C ILE A 31 2.17 -23.61 -11.38
N THR A 32 0.87 -23.85 -11.53
CA THR A 32 -0.14 -22.82 -11.27
C THR A 32 -0.21 -22.42 -9.80
N VAL A 33 -0.05 -23.37 -8.87
CA VAL A 33 0.01 -23.08 -7.43
C VAL A 33 1.23 -22.25 -7.06
N ILE A 34 2.41 -22.56 -7.64
CA ILE A 34 3.63 -21.78 -7.40
C ILE A 34 3.46 -20.36 -7.93
N LEU A 35 2.98 -20.19 -9.16
CA LEU A 35 2.80 -18.85 -9.75
C LEU A 35 1.78 -18.02 -8.98
N ALA A 36 0.67 -18.62 -8.56
CA ALA A 36 -0.35 -17.93 -7.76
C ALA A 36 0.20 -17.48 -6.40
N ALA A 37 0.94 -18.34 -5.69
CA ALA A 37 1.53 -18.02 -4.40
C ALA A 37 2.56 -16.89 -4.48
N VAL A 38 3.42 -16.91 -5.51
CA VAL A 38 4.44 -15.89 -5.72
C VAL A 38 3.81 -14.53 -6.01
N ILE A 39 2.81 -14.48 -6.90
CA ILE A 39 2.11 -13.22 -7.22
C ILE A 39 1.38 -12.69 -5.97
N ALA A 40 0.73 -13.55 -5.19
CA ALA A 40 0.07 -13.13 -3.95
C ALA A 40 1.05 -12.48 -2.95
N ALA A 41 2.26 -13.02 -2.82
CA ALA A 41 3.30 -12.42 -1.99
C ALA A 41 3.72 -11.04 -2.51
N PHE A 42 3.97 -10.90 -3.82
CA PHE A 42 4.32 -9.60 -4.42
C PHE A 42 3.21 -8.55 -4.29
N VAL A 43 1.94 -8.96 -4.45
CA VAL A 43 0.79 -8.05 -4.33
C VAL A 43 0.58 -7.63 -2.88
N MET A 44 0.75 -8.54 -1.92
CA MET A 44 0.63 -8.23 -0.49
C MET A 44 1.74 -7.27 -0.03
N ASP A 45 2.96 -7.46 -0.52
CA ASP A 45 4.11 -6.58 -0.24
C ASP A 45 3.92 -5.16 -0.82
N MET A 46 3.27 -5.03 -1.98
CA MET A 46 2.87 -3.72 -2.53
C MET A 46 1.71 -3.07 -1.76
N GLY A 47 0.82 -3.87 -1.15
CA GLY A 47 -0.38 -3.36 -0.48
C GLY A 47 -0.10 -2.60 0.82
N SER A 48 0.99 -2.92 1.53
CA SER A 48 1.35 -2.27 2.80
C SER A 48 2.10 -0.95 2.65
N ASN A 49 2.47 -0.54 1.43
CA ASN A 49 3.23 0.70 1.21
C ASN A 49 2.34 1.92 0.90
N GLN A 50 1.02 1.78 0.98
CA GLN A 50 0.09 2.91 0.87
C GLN A 50 -0.50 3.18 2.25
N SER A 51 0.32 3.79 3.11
CA SER A 51 -0.21 4.37 4.33
C SER A 51 -1.21 5.47 3.97
N ALA A 52 -2.31 5.57 4.70
CA ALA A 52 -3.25 6.65 4.46
C ALA A 52 -2.56 7.99 4.80
N PRO A 53 -2.71 9.03 3.98
CA PRO A 53 -2.10 10.32 4.27
C PRO A 53 -2.61 10.84 5.61
N ALA A 54 -1.73 11.43 6.40
CA ALA A 54 -2.13 12.12 7.62
C ALA A 54 -3.13 13.24 7.24
N GLN A 55 -4.23 13.32 7.97
CA GLN A 55 -5.23 14.37 7.82
C GLN A 55 -5.41 15.08 9.17
N ALA A 56 -5.28 16.39 9.21
CA ALA A 56 -5.62 17.18 10.38
C ALA A 56 -6.19 18.53 9.97
N GLY A 57 -7.16 19.01 10.74
CA GLY A 57 -7.67 20.37 10.69
C GLY A 57 -6.92 21.24 11.68
N PHE A 58 -6.52 22.43 11.25
CA PHE A 58 -5.86 23.42 12.10
C PHE A 58 -6.31 24.82 11.74
N ASP A 59 -6.23 25.70 12.72
CA ASP A 59 -6.52 27.11 12.59
C ASP A 59 -5.23 27.89 12.80
N ILE A 60 -4.89 28.74 11.83
CA ILE A 60 -3.69 29.58 11.83
C ILE A 60 -4.07 30.97 12.31
N ASN A 61 -3.43 31.42 13.39
CA ASN A 61 -3.51 32.80 13.84
C ASN A 61 -2.26 33.57 13.37
N GLU A 62 -2.45 34.28 12.26
CA GLU A 62 -1.45 35.12 11.59
C GLU A 62 -0.90 36.25 12.48
N SER A 63 -1.68 36.72 13.46
CA SER A 63 -1.24 37.82 14.34
C SER A 63 -0.25 37.37 15.42
N SER A 64 -0.27 36.07 15.76
CA SER A 64 0.59 35.48 16.80
C SER A 64 1.45 34.32 16.29
N ASN A 65 1.46 34.08 14.97
CA ASN A 65 2.14 32.94 14.32
C ASN A 65 1.86 31.60 15.02
N GLN A 66 0.63 31.42 15.52
CA GLN A 66 0.24 30.27 16.32
C GLN A 66 -0.74 29.42 15.52
N VAL A 67 -0.44 28.13 15.43
CA VAL A 67 -1.30 27.13 14.79
C VAL A 67 -1.94 26.30 15.88
N THR A 68 -3.27 26.21 15.86
CA THR A 68 -4.05 25.40 16.80
C THR A 68 -4.64 24.22 16.05
N VAL A 69 -4.38 23.00 16.51
CA VAL A 69 -4.96 21.79 15.89
C VAL A 69 -6.41 21.63 16.37
N THR A 70 -7.37 21.65 15.45
CA THR A 70 -8.80 21.54 15.75
C THR A 70 -9.38 20.17 15.45
N SER A 71 -8.72 19.38 14.61
CA SER A 71 -9.08 17.97 14.37
C SER A 71 -7.85 17.16 14.00
N MET A 72 -7.71 15.95 14.53
CA MET A 72 -6.73 14.97 14.05
C MET A 72 -7.50 13.79 13.47
N GLY A 73 -7.19 13.44 12.23
CA GLY A 73 -7.69 12.22 11.59
C GLY A 73 -7.08 10.98 12.22
N GLU A 74 -7.71 9.84 11.97
CA GLU A 74 -7.32 8.54 12.56
C GLU A 74 -5.89 8.11 12.20
N ASN A 75 -5.33 8.64 11.11
CA ASN A 75 -3.99 8.33 10.63
C ASN A 75 -2.98 9.45 10.91
N THR A 76 -3.28 10.37 11.84
CA THR A 76 -2.38 11.47 12.20
C THR A 76 -1.93 11.35 13.65
N GLN A 77 -0.64 11.13 13.85
CA GLN A 77 0.00 11.02 15.16
C GLN A 77 0.50 12.38 15.66
N GLU A 78 0.99 13.22 14.75
CA GLU A 78 1.61 14.50 15.08
C GLU A 78 1.43 15.51 13.95
N VAL A 79 1.26 16.79 14.30
CA VAL A 79 1.23 17.91 13.37
C VAL A 79 2.37 18.84 13.71
N THR A 80 3.19 19.18 12.73
CA THR A 80 4.38 20.03 12.88
C THR A 80 4.50 21.04 11.75
N CYS A 81 5.37 22.02 11.94
CA CYS A 81 5.68 23.04 10.94
C CYS A 81 7.09 22.81 10.40
N GLU A 82 7.20 22.54 9.10
CA GLU A 82 8.47 22.55 8.39
C GLU A 82 8.75 23.96 7.85
N GLY A 83 9.97 24.48 8.08
CA GLY A 83 10.38 25.80 7.60
C GLY A 83 10.70 26.83 8.69
N GLY A 84 10.51 26.50 9.97
CA GLY A 84 10.99 27.35 11.08
C GLY A 84 10.08 27.46 12.30
N GLY A 85 9.07 26.58 12.41
CA GLY A 85 8.23 26.51 13.60
C GLY A 85 8.92 25.92 14.82
N SER A 86 8.35 26.19 16.00
CA SER A 86 8.78 25.57 17.25
C SER A 86 7.60 24.86 17.91
N GLY A 87 7.80 23.57 18.18
CA GLY A 87 6.80 22.71 18.78
C GLY A 87 6.03 21.87 17.76
N SER A 88 5.31 20.89 18.28
CA SER A 88 4.50 19.96 17.51
C SER A 88 3.29 19.58 18.36
N ALA A 89 2.15 19.35 17.71
CA ALA A 89 0.90 19.02 18.38
C ALA A 89 0.57 17.55 18.12
N THR A 90 0.46 16.78 19.20
CA THR A 90 0.11 15.34 19.18
C THR A 90 -1.32 15.08 19.67
N SER A 91 -2.08 16.14 19.94
CA SER A 91 -3.47 16.08 20.40
C SER A 91 -4.28 17.27 19.88
N VAL A 92 -5.58 17.07 19.71
CA VAL A 92 -6.52 18.16 19.42
C VAL A 92 -6.48 19.21 20.54
N GLY A 93 -6.42 20.49 20.17
CA GLY A 93 -6.22 21.61 21.08
C GLY A 93 -4.75 21.94 21.36
N GLY A 94 -3.80 21.15 20.82
CA GLY A 94 -2.38 21.49 20.85
C GLY A 94 -2.09 22.72 20.01
N THR A 95 -1.27 23.62 20.56
CA THR A 95 -0.81 24.82 19.87
C THR A 95 0.69 24.76 19.64
N PHE A 96 1.14 25.07 18.44
CA PHE A 96 2.55 25.25 18.10
C PHE A 96 2.75 26.56 17.34
N THR A 97 3.98 27.07 17.31
CA THR A 97 4.28 28.27 16.54
C THR A 97 4.80 27.88 15.17
N CYS A 98 4.25 28.50 14.12
CA CYS A 98 4.72 28.35 12.76
C CYS A 98 4.85 29.76 12.18
N PRO A 99 6.07 30.24 11.89
CA PRO A 99 6.23 31.55 11.27
C PRO A 99 5.56 31.54 9.91
N THR A 100 4.83 32.61 9.64
CA THR A 100 4.16 32.86 8.37
C THR A 100 5.20 33.42 7.40
N GLY A 101 5.48 32.72 6.30
CA GLY A 101 6.53 33.08 5.36
C GLY A 101 6.70 32.06 4.23
N SER A 102 7.16 32.56 3.08
CA SER A 102 7.34 31.73 1.88
C SER A 102 8.28 30.55 2.16
N GLY A 103 7.79 29.34 1.95
CA GLY A 103 8.52 28.09 2.18
C GLY A 103 8.17 27.36 3.48
N ASN A 104 7.27 27.89 4.31
CA ASN A 104 6.78 27.18 5.49
C ASN A 104 5.58 26.31 5.14
N SER A 105 5.55 25.09 5.67
CA SER A 105 4.48 24.12 5.41
C SER A 105 4.08 23.43 6.69
N ILE A 106 2.77 23.28 6.90
CA ILE A 106 2.23 22.46 7.99
C ILE A 106 2.15 21.02 7.49
N VAL A 107 2.77 20.12 8.24
CA VAL A 107 2.95 18.72 7.88
C VAL A 107 2.33 17.85 8.98
N GLY A 108 1.50 16.89 8.58
CA GLY A 108 1.03 15.81 9.43
C GLY A 108 1.96 14.61 9.31
N ILE A 109 2.22 13.94 10.42
CA ILE A 109 3.00 12.72 10.50
C ILE A 109 2.07 11.59 10.92
N ASN A 110 2.05 10.49 10.16
CA ASN A 110 1.29 9.30 10.51
C ASN A 110 2.05 8.38 11.48
N GLU A 111 1.42 7.30 11.94
CA GLU A 111 2.03 6.32 12.87
C GLU A 111 3.27 5.61 12.28
N GLU A 112 3.41 5.61 10.96
CA GLU A 112 4.52 5.00 10.22
C GLU A 112 5.66 5.98 9.91
N GLY A 113 5.53 7.24 10.33
CA GLY A 113 6.54 8.29 10.12
C GLY A 113 6.50 8.94 8.74
N GLU A 114 5.48 8.68 7.93
CA GLU A 114 5.23 9.33 6.65
C GLU A 114 4.74 10.76 6.88
N LYS A 115 5.32 11.70 6.13
CA LYS A 115 5.00 13.12 6.19
C LYS A 115 4.02 13.49 5.09
N THR A 116 2.85 14.00 5.46
CA THR A 116 1.87 14.57 4.54
C THR A 116 1.82 16.08 4.69
N VAL A 117 2.06 16.82 3.61
CA VAL A 117 1.88 18.28 3.62
C VAL A 117 0.38 18.58 3.66
N LEU A 118 -0.07 19.18 4.76
CA LEU A 118 -1.47 19.54 4.97
C LEU A 118 -1.77 20.95 4.44
N GLN A 119 -0.81 21.87 4.53
CA GLN A 119 -0.86 23.19 3.92
C GLN A 119 0.55 23.65 3.57
N SER A 120 0.71 24.16 2.35
CA SER A 120 1.96 24.75 1.86
C SER A 120 1.85 26.27 1.82
N ASP A 121 2.96 26.95 2.08
CA ASP A 121 3.07 28.42 2.06
C ASP A 121 2.08 29.07 3.03
N VAL A 122 2.33 28.84 4.32
CA VAL A 122 1.59 29.52 5.41
C VAL A 122 2.06 30.94 5.58
#